data_AF-A0A1B7MJI4-F1
#
_entry.id   AF-A0A1B7MJI4-F1
#
_cell.length_a   1.000
_cell.length_b   1.000
_cell.length_c   1.000
_cell.angle_alpha   90.00
_cell.angle_beta   90.00
_cell.angle_gamma   90.00
#
_symmetry.space_group_name_H-M   'P 1'
#
loop_
_entity.id
_entity.type
_entity.pdbx_description
1 polymer ?
#
loop_
_entity_poly.entity_id
_entity_poly.type
_entity_poly.pdbx_seq_one_letter_code
_entity_poly.pdbx_strand_id
1 'polypeptide(L)'
;MNITLYDTPVLLDRARKVQRQLRTMLAPYILLAALPPRGSVGVNAGNLWASSVFQGCAMTHTSAIGTRGILTPSERLLLQAVRETTREICRVTTRIWASGFIAGLDPLYPADQVLDADSTRTLMGEWKEDIARLVSWLDWSVWVKCRPACSVEEMCYLPTWPFGFFSPDHPVQGLESASKLWPDPNEGEWKRPQPKCIRRLEPYGF
;
A
#
# COMPACT_ATOMS: atom_id res chain seq x y z
N MET A 1 -16.17 -1.97 26.78
CA MET A 1 -16.68 -0.70 26.21
C MET A 1 -17.88 -1.06 25.34
N ASN A 2 -19.06 -0.56 25.70
CA ASN A 2 -20.33 -0.91 25.07
C ASN A 2 -20.46 -0.17 23.73
N ILE A 3 -20.63 -0.89 22.63
CA ILE A 3 -20.66 -0.33 21.27
C ILE A 3 -22.10 0.01 20.93
N THR A 4 -22.32 1.22 20.39
CA THR A 4 -23.64 1.60 19.92
C THR A 4 -23.88 1.06 18.51
N LEU A 5 -25.13 0.80 18.15
CA LEU A 5 -25.54 0.28 16.85
C LEU A 5 -25.11 1.18 15.66
N TYR A 6 -24.73 2.44 15.94
CA TYR A 6 -24.18 3.42 14.99
C TYR A 6 -22.69 3.24 14.65
N ASP A 7 -21.91 2.55 15.49
CA ASP A 7 -20.46 2.39 15.29
C ASP A 7 -20.13 1.28 14.28
N THR A 8 -21.00 0.29 14.14
CA THR A 8 -20.84 -0.85 13.21
C THR A 8 -20.69 -0.45 11.74
N PRO A 9 -21.58 0.38 11.14
CA PRO A 9 -21.44 0.76 9.74
C PRO A 9 -20.16 1.56 9.47
N VAL A 10 -19.74 2.40 10.42
CA VAL A 10 -18.50 3.19 10.32
C VAL A 10 -17.27 2.28 10.35
N LEU A 11 -17.25 1.30 11.24
CA LEU A 11 -16.16 0.33 11.35
C LEU A 11 -16.03 -0.52 10.07
N LEU A 12 -17.16 -1.02 9.57
CA LEU A 12 -17.20 -1.82 8.34
C LEU A 12 -16.78 -1.01 7.11
N ASP A 13 -17.23 0.24 7.00
CA ASP A 13 -16.78 1.16 5.95
C ASP A 13 -15.27 1.37 5.98
N ARG A 14 -14.69 1.56 7.18
CA ARG A 14 -13.25 1.70 7.35
C ARG A 14 -12.50 0.44 6.93
N ALA A 15 -12.99 -0.74 7.31
CA ALA A 15 -12.40 -2.02 6.91
C ALA A 15 -12.41 -2.20 5.38
N ARG A 16 -13.53 -1.88 4.72
CA ARG A 16 -13.65 -1.91 3.25
C ARG A 16 -12.69 -0.95 2.57
N LYS A 17 -12.51 0.26 3.12
CA LYS A 17 -11.55 1.22 2.58
C LYS A 17 -10.11 0.74 2.71
N VAL A 18 -9.73 0.12 3.83
CA VAL A 18 -8.42 -0.52 3.99
C VAL A 18 -8.24 -1.65 2.97
N GLN A 19 -9.26 -2.49 2.77
CA GLN A 19 -9.20 -3.55 1.77
C GLN A 19 -8.99 -3.02 0.35
N ARG A 20 -9.69 -1.94 -0.03
CA ARG A 20 -9.50 -1.24 -1.31
C ARG A 20 -8.07 -0.70 -1.44
N GLN A 21 -7.54 -0.08 -0.39
CA GLN A 21 -6.17 0.43 -0.37
C GLN A 21 -5.15 -0.68 -0.66
N LEU A 22 -5.27 -1.81 0.04
CA LEU A 22 -4.40 -2.97 -0.13
C LEU A 22 -4.51 -3.57 -1.53
N ARG A 23 -5.74 -3.65 -2.06
CA ARG A 23 -5.98 -4.06 -3.44
C ARG A 23 -5.27 -3.14 -4.43
N THR A 24 -5.31 -1.82 -4.25
CA THR A 24 -4.57 -0.90 -5.12
C THR A 24 -3.06 -1.14 -5.07
N MET A 25 -2.51 -1.36 -3.87
CA MET A 25 -1.07 -1.63 -3.70
C MET A 25 -0.65 -2.94 -4.37
N LEU A 26 -1.50 -3.96 -4.31
CA LEU A 26 -1.21 -5.28 -4.85
C LEU A 26 -1.71 -5.49 -6.29
N ALA A 27 -2.48 -4.56 -6.85
CA ALA A 27 -3.10 -4.67 -8.17
C ALA A 27 -2.14 -5.11 -9.28
N PRO A 28 -0.88 -4.63 -9.37
CA PRO A 28 0.07 -5.09 -10.37
C PRO A 28 0.43 -6.58 -10.27
N TYR A 29 0.18 -7.21 -9.12
CA TYR A 29 0.55 -8.59 -8.81
C TYR A 29 -0.67 -9.52 -8.67
N ILE A 30 -1.89 -8.97 -8.67
CA ILE A 30 -3.13 -9.77 -8.66
C ILE A 30 -3.33 -10.34 -10.06
N LEU A 31 -2.79 -11.54 -10.27
CA LEU A 31 -3.09 -12.34 -11.46
C LEU A 31 -4.53 -12.85 -11.34
N LEU A 32 -5.32 -12.78 -12.42
CA LEU A 32 -6.71 -13.28 -12.45
C LEU A 32 -6.82 -14.74 -11.99
N ALA A 33 -5.80 -15.56 -12.24
CA ALA A 33 -5.70 -16.95 -11.82
C ALA A 33 -5.35 -17.16 -10.34
N ALA A 34 -5.02 -16.10 -9.61
CA ALA A 34 -4.72 -16.15 -8.18
C ALA A 34 -5.97 -16.12 -7.30
N LEU A 35 -7.15 -15.83 -7.87
CA LEU A 35 -8.37 -15.72 -7.08
C LEU A 35 -8.97 -17.11 -6.86
N PRO A 36 -9.35 -17.47 -5.61
CA PRO A 36 -9.94 -18.77 -5.36
C PRO A 36 -11.31 -18.86 -6.06
N PRO A 37 -11.67 -20.03 -6.59
CA PRO A 37 -13.02 -20.28 -7.09
C PRO A 37 -14.09 -19.93 -6.05
N ARG A 38 -15.22 -19.37 -6.51
CA ARG A 38 -16.35 -19.03 -5.63
C ARG A 38 -16.78 -20.29 -4.85
N GLY A 39 -16.78 -20.20 -3.52
CA GLY A 39 -17.18 -21.29 -2.63
C GLY A 39 -16.13 -22.38 -2.37
N SER A 40 -14.90 -22.30 -2.90
CA SER A 40 -13.86 -23.32 -2.69
C SER A 40 -12.87 -23.01 -1.55
N VAL A 41 -12.97 -21.85 -0.91
CA VAL A 41 -12.14 -21.55 0.26
C VAL A 41 -12.82 -22.16 1.48
N GLY A 42 -12.48 -23.41 1.76
CA GLY A 42 -12.79 -23.99 3.06
C GLY A 42 -12.17 -23.12 4.17
N VAL A 43 -12.83 -23.03 5.32
CA VAL A 43 -12.40 -22.25 6.50
C VAL A 43 -10.96 -22.55 6.95
N ASN A 44 -10.39 -23.69 6.50
CA ASN A 44 -9.03 -24.14 6.79
C ASN A 44 -8.02 -23.95 5.63
N ALA A 45 -8.48 -23.55 4.45
CA ALA A 45 -7.60 -23.17 3.35
C ALA A 45 -7.09 -21.75 3.64
N GLY A 46 -5.99 -21.66 4.38
CA GLY A 46 -5.34 -20.38 4.70
C GLY A 46 -4.96 -19.58 3.44
N ASN A 47 -4.16 -18.53 3.62
CA ASN A 47 -3.79 -17.60 2.53
C ASN A 47 -2.89 -18.18 1.41
N LEU A 48 -2.84 -19.51 1.24
CA LEU A 48 -2.05 -20.22 0.23
C LEU A 48 -2.44 -19.83 -1.21
N TRP A 49 -3.71 -19.54 -1.45
CA TRP A 49 -4.20 -19.06 -2.74
C TRP A 49 -3.54 -17.74 -3.17
N ALA A 50 -3.17 -16.88 -2.20
CA ALA A 50 -2.52 -15.61 -2.43
C ALA A 50 -0.99 -15.73 -2.65
N SER A 51 -0.45 -16.95 -2.69
CA SER A 51 1.00 -17.20 -2.82
C SER A 51 1.60 -16.61 -4.10
N SER A 52 0.88 -16.66 -5.22
CA SER A 52 1.34 -16.05 -6.49
C SER A 52 1.41 -14.52 -6.40
N VAL A 53 0.44 -13.89 -5.73
CA VAL A 53 0.43 -12.43 -5.48
C VAL A 53 1.61 -12.05 -4.57
N PHE A 54 1.85 -12.82 -3.52
CA PHE A 54 3.00 -12.64 -2.64
C PHE A 54 4.33 -12.75 -3.41
N GLN A 55 4.50 -13.78 -4.23
CA GLN A 55 5.72 -13.98 -5.02
C GLN A 55 5.93 -12.84 -6.03
N GLY A 56 4.86 -12.43 -6.72
CA GLY A 56 4.88 -11.28 -7.63
C GLY A 56 5.31 -10.01 -6.90
N CYS A 57 4.68 -9.69 -5.77
CA CYS A 57 5.05 -8.53 -4.96
C CYS A 57 6.52 -8.58 -4.52
N ALA A 58 6.99 -9.72 -4.01
CA ALA A 58 8.33 -9.84 -3.44
C ALA A 58 9.46 -9.79 -4.48
N MET A 59 9.20 -10.24 -5.72
CA MET A 59 10.26 -10.52 -6.69
C MET A 59 10.26 -9.60 -7.92
N THR A 60 9.13 -8.97 -8.29
CA THR A 60 8.99 -8.24 -9.56
C THR A 60 10.13 -7.25 -9.84
N HIS A 61 10.55 -6.49 -8.82
CA HIS A 61 11.57 -5.44 -9.00
C HIS A 61 13.02 -5.94 -8.94
N THR A 62 13.27 -7.18 -8.48
CA THR A 62 14.64 -7.69 -8.25
C THR A 62 14.97 -8.97 -9.00
N SER A 63 13.99 -9.59 -9.67
CA SER A 63 14.15 -10.86 -10.38
C SER A 63 15.22 -10.80 -11.47
N ALA A 64 15.25 -9.71 -12.24
CA ALA A 64 16.19 -9.52 -13.35
C ALA A 64 17.60 -9.07 -12.92
N ILE A 65 17.80 -8.60 -11.69
CA ILE A 65 19.10 -8.03 -11.28
C ILE A 65 20.14 -9.14 -11.10
N GLY A 66 19.73 -10.29 -10.54
CA GLY A 66 20.62 -11.44 -10.34
C GLY A 66 20.99 -12.19 -11.61
N THR A 67 20.27 -11.97 -12.71
CA THR A 67 20.48 -12.67 -13.99
C THR A 67 21.30 -11.86 -14.99
N ARG A 68 21.54 -10.56 -14.74
CA ARG A 68 22.18 -9.63 -15.68
C ARG A 68 23.71 -9.57 -15.62
N GLY A 69 24.36 -10.36 -14.76
CA GLY A 69 25.82 -10.44 -14.70
C GLY A 69 26.37 -10.88 -13.35
N ILE A 70 27.69 -10.84 -13.23
CA ILE A 70 28.41 -11.12 -11.98
C ILE A 70 28.34 -9.89 -11.08
N LEU A 71 27.59 -9.99 -9.98
CA LEU A 71 27.53 -8.96 -8.95
C LEU A 71 28.77 -9.01 -8.06
N THR A 72 29.32 -7.84 -7.76
CA THR A 72 30.32 -7.65 -6.69
C THR A 72 29.74 -8.06 -5.32
N PRO A 73 30.59 -8.33 -4.31
CA PRO A 73 30.11 -8.65 -2.97
C PRO A 73 29.17 -7.59 -2.38
N SER A 74 29.48 -6.30 -2.57
CA SER A 74 28.66 -5.18 -2.08
C SER A 74 27.30 -5.11 -2.78
N GLU A 75 27.25 -5.29 -4.09
CA GLU A 75 25.98 -5.32 -4.84
C GLU A 75 25.11 -6.50 -4.42
N ARG A 76 25.71 -7.66 -4.15
CA ARG A 76 25.00 -8.84 -3.66
C ARG A 76 24.40 -8.59 -2.28
N LEU A 77 25.14 -7.94 -1.38
CA LEU A 77 24.66 -7.55 -0.06
C LEU A 77 23.45 -6.60 -0.16
N LEU A 78 23.55 -5.57 -1.01
CA LEU A 78 22.45 -4.63 -1.24
C LEU A 78 21.22 -5.32 -1.84
N LEU A 79 21.41 -6.18 -2.85
CA LEU A 79 20.32 -6.92 -3.47
C LEU A 79 19.63 -7.86 -2.47
N GLN A 80 20.41 -8.52 -1.61
CA GLN A 80 19.86 -9.39 -0.56
C GLN A 80 19.04 -8.58 0.45
N ALA A 81 19.56 -7.45 0.93
CA ALA A 81 18.84 -6.57 1.84
C ALA A 81 17.50 -6.11 1.24
N VAL A 82 17.51 -5.63 -0.01
CA VAL A 82 16.28 -5.19 -0.71
C VAL A 82 15.30 -6.36 -0.84
N ARG A 83 15.76 -7.56 -1.19
CA ARG A 83 14.91 -8.75 -1.33
C ARG A 83 14.28 -9.16 -0.01
N GLU A 84 15.04 -9.20 1.08
CA GLU A 84 14.55 -9.58 2.39
C GLU A 84 13.52 -8.57 2.92
N THR A 85 13.81 -7.28 2.82
CA THR A 85 12.88 -6.23 3.23
C THR A 85 11.60 -6.23 2.39
N THR A 86 11.72 -6.34 1.06
CA THR A 86 10.55 -6.37 0.15
C THR A 86 9.70 -7.60 0.42
N ARG A 87 10.33 -8.76 0.61
CA ARG A 87 9.65 -10.01 0.94
C ARG A 87 8.82 -9.86 2.21
N GLU A 88 9.34 -9.22 3.24
CA GLU A 88 8.62 -9.09 4.51
C GLU A 88 7.47 -8.09 4.46
N ILE A 89 7.64 -6.97 3.76
CA ILE A 89 6.56 -6.03 3.46
C ILE A 89 5.44 -6.73 2.67
N CYS A 90 5.81 -7.47 1.62
CA CYS A 90 4.85 -8.20 0.78
C CYS A 90 4.15 -9.33 1.54
N ARG A 91 4.84 -10.02 2.46
CA ARG A 91 4.25 -11.07 3.31
C ARG A 91 3.09 -10.53 4.12
N VAL A 92 3.32 -9.42 4.83
CA VAL A 92 2.32 -8.79 5.70
C VAL A 92 1.19 -8.18 4.87
N THR A 93 1.52 -7.41 3.83
CA THR A 93 0.51 -6.75 2.97
C THR A 93 -0.40 -7.76 2.30
N THR A 94 0.16 -8.86 1.77
CA THR A 94 -0.62 -9.93 1.12
C THR A 94 -1.48 -10.70 2.12
N ARG A 95 -0.96 -10.98 3.34
CA ARG A 95 -1.72 -11.64 4.40
C ARG A 95 -2.96 -10.83 4.81
N ILE A 96 -2.79 -9.53 5.05
CA ILE A 96 -3.89 -8.62 5.41
C ILE A 96 -4.92 -8.59 4.28
N TRP A 97 -4.49 -8.37 3.04
CA TRP A 97 -5.37 -8.37 1.87
C TRP A 97 -6.14 -9.68 1.70
N ALA A 98 -5.47 -10.82 1.81
CA ALA A 98 -6.08 -12.14 1.66
C ALA A 98 -7.12 -12.41 2.76
N SER A 99 -6.82 -12.04 4.01
CA SER A 99 -7.78 -12.17 5.11
C SER A 99 -9.03 -11.29 4.90
N GLY A 100 -8.88 -10.07 4.37
CA GLY A 100 -10.01 -9.21 4.03
C GLY A 100 -10.81 -9.70 2.84
N PHE A 101 -10.15 -10.36 1.89
CA PHE A 101 -10.80 -11.01 0.76
C PHE A 101 -11.66 -12.20 1.23
N ILE A 102 -11.11 -13.07 2.08
CA ILE A 102 -11.86 -14.20 2.68
C ILE A 102 -13.05 -13.69 3.51
N ALA A 103 -12.87 -12.58 4.21
CA ALA A 103 -13.91 -11.88 4.95
C ALA A 103 -14.96 -11.19 4.02
N GLY A 104 -14.81 -11.21 2.69
CA GLY A 104 -15.78 -10.57 1.80
C GLY A 104 -15.80 -9.04 1.89
N LEU A 105 -14.69 -8.42 2.32
CA LEU A 105 -14.54 -6.97 2.33
C LEU A 105 -14.16 -6.41 0.94
N ASP A 106 -13.78 -7.27 -0.01
CA ASP A 106 -13.49 -6.88 -1.39
C ASP A 106 -14.81 -6.66 -2.16
N PRO A 107 -15.11 -5.42 -2.62
CA PRO A 107 -16.37 -5.13 -3.31
C PRO A 107 -16.57 -5.93 -4.61
N LEU A 108 -15.49 -6.39 -5.24
CA LEU A 108 -15.59 -7.17 -6.49
C LEU A 108 -15.94 -8.64 -6.22
N TYR A 109 -15.80 -9.09 -4.99
CA TYR A 109 -16.09 -10.46 -4.54
C TYR A 109 -16.82 -10.40 -3.20
N PRO A 110 -18.08 -9.93 -3.20
CA PRO A 110 -18.88 -9.90 -1.98
C PRO A 110 -19.09 -11.33 -1.48
N ALA A 111 -18.97 -11.53 -0.16
CA ALA A 111 -19.36 -12.80 0.46
C ALA A 111 -20.89 -12.91 0.55
N ASP A 112 -21.38 -14.15 0.58
CA ASP A 112 -22.81 -14.45 0.78
C ASP A 112 -23.31 -14.02 2.18
N GLN A 113 -22.39 -13.82 3.13
CA GLN A 113 -22.68 -13.43 4.50
C GLN A 113 -22.09 -12.05 4.81
N VAL A 114 -22.89 -11.22 5.49
CA VAL A 114 -22.46 -9.90 5.97
C VAL A 114 -21.59 -10.11 7.20
N LEU A 115 -20.37 -9.56 7.18
CA LEU A 115 -19.50 -9.57 8.36
C LEU A 115 -20.16 -8.80 9.52
N ASP A 116 -20.19 -9.42 10.70
CA ASP A 116 -20.69 -8.77 11.90
C ASP A 116 -19.68 -7.75 12.47
N ALA A 117 -20.16 -6.94 13.41
CA ALA A 117 -19.36 -5.86 14.00
C ALA A 117 -18.15 -6.40 14.76
N ASP A 118 -18.29 -7.56 15.43
CA ASP A 118 -17.27 -8.12 16.29
C ASP A 118 -16.17 -8.82 15.49
N SER A 119 -16.53 -9.58 14.45
CA SER A 119 -15.55 -10.13 13.50
C SER A 119 -14.80 -9.02 12.77
N THR A 120 -15.49 -7.94 12.40
CA THR A 120 -14.83 -6.78 11.76
C THR A 120 -13.79 -6.16 12.69
N ARG A 121 -14.12 -6.02 13.98
CA ARG A 121 -13.21 -5.47 14.99
C ARG A 121 -12.00 -6.38 15.20
N THR A 122 -12.24 -7.67 15.34
CA THR A 122 -11.19 -8.68 15.53
C THR A 122 -10.22 -8.65 14.34
N LEU A 123 -10.75 -8.71 13.11
CA LEU A 123 -9.97 -8.65 11.88
C LEU A 123 -9.12 -7.37 11.79
N MET A 124 -9.72 -6.20 12.04
CA MET A 124 -8.98 -4.93 12.05
C MET A 124 -7.93 -4.86 13.17
N GLY A 125 -8.19 -5.49 14.32
CA GLY A 125 -7.24 -5.64 15.42
C GLY A 125 -6.01 -6.44 14.98
N GLU A 126 -6.23 -7.61 14.37
CA GLU A 126 -5.16 -8.45 13.81
C GLU A 126 -4.34 -7.71 12.76
N TRP A 127 -5.00 -6.95 11.86
CA TRP A 127 -4.32 -6.14 10.85
C TRP A 127 -3.44 -5.07 11.48
N LYS A 128 -3.94 -4.40 12.52
CA LYS A 128 -3.18 -3.38 13.25
C LYS A 128 -1.94 -3.99 13.91
N GLU A 129 -2.08 -5.17 14.51
CA GLU A 129 -0.95 -5.89 15.09
C GLU A 129 0.06 -6.36 14.04
N ASP A 130 -0.40 -6.88 12.91
CA ASP A 130 0.45 -7.29 11.79
C ASP A 130 1.29 -6.11 11.27
N ILE A 131 0.67 -4.93 11.10
CA ILE A 131 1.38 -3.70 10.73
C ILE A 131 2.33 -3.23 11.84
N ALA A 132 1.93 -3.29 13.11
CA ALA A 132 2.78 -2.89 14.22
C ALA A 132 4.04 -3.77 14.32
N ARG A 133 3.88 -5.09 14.14
CA ARG A 133 5.00 -6.04 14.07
C ARG A 133 5.91 -5.74 12.89
N LEU A 134 5.35 -5.45 11.71
CA LEU A 134 6.15 -5.07 10.53
C LEU A 134 6.96 -3.79 10.77
N VAL A 135 6.32 -2.74 11.30
CA VAL A 135 6.98 -1.46 11.61
C VAL A 135 8.10 -1.66 12.62
N SER A 136 7.85 -2.48 13.66
CA SER A 136 8.87 -2.82 14.64
C SER A 136 10.02 -3.66 14.05
N TRP A 137 9.73 -4.54 13.08
CA TRP A 137 10.75 -5.34 12.42
C TRP A 137 11.61 -4.51 11.47
N LEU A 138 11.00 -3.58 10.74
CA LEU A 138 11.70 -2.68 9.83
C LEU A 138 12.65 -1.73 10.59
N ASP A 139 12.25 -1.30 11.79
CA ASP A 139 13.02 -0.45 12.70
C ASP A 139 13.75 0.70 11.99
N TRP A 140 13.08 1.32 11.01
CA TRP A 140 13.66 2.44 10.29
C TRP A 140 13.88 3.61 11.24
N SER A 141 15.03 4.26 11.11
CA SER A 141 15.41 5.41 11.94
C SER A 141 14.42 6.58 11.87
N VAL A 142 13.70 6.70 10.74
CA VAL A 142 12.72 7.77 10.52
C VAL A 142 11.47 7.22 9.84
N TRP A 143 10.31 7.54 10.42
CA TRP A 143 9.00 7.33 9.83
C TRP A 143 8.37 8.67 9.45
N VAL A 144 8.48 9.03 8.18
CA VAL A 144 7.87 10.25 7.65
C VAL A 144 6.35 10.08 7.58
N LYS A 145 5.59 11.01 8.16
CA LYS A 145 4.13 10.95 8.27
C LYS A 145 3.52 12.31 7.99
N CYS A 146 2.33 12.31 7.39
CA CYS A 146 1.51 13.50 7.22
C CYS A 146 0.89 13.90 8.56
N ARG A 147 0.88 15.21 8.83
CA ARG A 147 0.22 15.80 10.01
C ARG A 147 -0.65 16.97 9.53
N PRO A 148 -1.98 16.91 9.69
CA PRO A 148 -2.76 15.78 10.25
C PRO A 148 -2.67 14.51 9.39
N ALA A 149 -3.11 13.38 9.95
CA ALA A 149 -3.20 12.14 9.20
C ALA A 149 -4.17 12.34 8.01
N CYS A 150 -3.78 11.83 6.84
CA CYS A 150 -4.58 11.97 5.63
C CYS A 150 -5.95 11.28 5.77
N SER A 151 -6.93 11.80 5.04
CA SER A 151 -8.22 11.13 4.86
C SER A 151 -8.02 9.76 4.20
N VAL A 152 -9.02 8.89 4.29
CA VAL A 152 -8.94 7.54 3.72
C VAL A 152 -8.89 7.54 2.17
N GLU A 153 -9.32 8.63 1.55
CA GLU A 153 -9.25 8.86 0.10
C GLU A 153 -7.92 9.51 -0.32
N GLU A 154 -7.06 9.82 0.64
CA GLU A 154 -5.80 10.49 0.44
C GLU A 154 -4.63 9.54 0.76
N MET A 155 -3.54 9.70 0.04
CA MET A 155 -2.28 9.02 0.30
C MET A 155 -1.29 10.03 0.87
N CYS A 156 -0.60 9.65 1.94
CA CYS A 156 0.53 10.42 2.42
C CYS A 156 1.71 10.19 1.47
N TYR A 157 2.01 11.20 0.65
CA TYR A 157 3.03 11.12 -0.38
C TYR A 157 4.19 12.03 0.00
N LEU A 158 5.38 11.43 0.16
CA LEU A 158 6.61 12.18 0.16
C LEU A 158 6.96 12.40 -1.31
N PRO A 159 6.96 13.65 -1.79
CA PRO A 159 7.26 13.86 -3.19
C PRO A 159 8.67 13.30 -3.47
N THR A 160 8.82 12.57 -4.59
CA THR A 160 10.10 12.13 -5.21
C THR A 160 10.50 12.96 -6.43
N TRP A 161 11.80 13.26 -6.61
CA TRP A 161 12.30 14.13 -7.67
C TRP A 161 11.81 13.70 -9.07
N PRO A 162 11.53 14.63 -10.02
CA PRO A 162 11.65 16.08 -9.93
C PRO A 162 10.38 16.79 -9.42
N PHE A 163 10.55 17.75 -8.50
CA PHE A 163 9.47 18.56 -7.92
C PHE A 163 9.19 19.81 -8.74
N GLY A 164 7.91 20.14 -8.98
CA GLY A 164 7.51 21.44 -9.53
C GLY A 164 7.15 21.50 -11.02
N PHE A 165 7.32 20.42 -11.79
CA PHE A 165 6.83 20.40 -13.18
C PHE A 165 5.30 20.39 -13.31
N PHE A 166 4.59 20.00 -12.24
CA PHE A 166 3.14 19.76 -12.26
C PHE A 166 2.41 20.55 -11.16
N SER A 167 2.69 21.84 -11.00
CA SER A 167 1.70 22.73 -10.38
C SER A 167 0.56 22.92 -11.39
N PRO A 168 -0.68 22.48 -11.12
CA PRO A 168 -1.82 22.69 -12.03
C PRO A 168 -2.12 24.18 -12.25
N ASP A 169 -1.70 25.02 -11.30
CA ASP A 169 -2.06 26.44 -11.24
C ASP A 169 -1.11 27.35 -12.03
N HIS A 170 -0.07 26.82 -12.69
CA HIS A 170 0.85 27.61 -13.51
C HIS A 170 0.83 27.11 -14.96
N PRO A 171 0.17 27.84 -15.89
CA PRO A 171 0.27 27.51 -17.30
C PRO A 171 1.74 27.63 -17.72
N VAL A 172 2.26 26.58 -18.35
CA VAL A 172 3.62 26.51 -18.90
C VAL A 172 3.72 27.52 -20.05
N GLN A 173 4.00 28.78 -19.73
CA GLN A 173 4.39 29.79 -20.70
C GLN A 173 5.90 29.72 -20.91
N GLY A 174 6.29 29.20 -22.08
CA GLY A 174 7.58 29.52 -22.71
C GLY A 174 8.82 28.89 -22.10
N LEU A 175 9.45 27.99 -22.86
CA LEU A 175 10.75 27.35 -22.57
C LEU A 175 11.94 28.34 -22.48
N GLU A 176 11.74 29.64 -22.61
CA GLU A 176 12.81 30.64 -22.73
C GLU A 176 13.25 31.27 -21.39
N SER A 177 12.58 30.97 -20.27
CA SER A 177 12.97 31.48 -18.94
C SER A 177 13.34 30.37 -17.95
N ALA A 178 13.87 29.26 -18.45
CA ALA A 178 14.25 28.09 -17.65
C ALA A 178 15.29 28.39 -16.55
N SER A 179 15.99 29.53 -16.57
CA SER A 179 16.98 29.90 -15.55
C SER A 179 16.39 30.49 -14.27
N LYS A 180 15.13 30.98 -14.30
CA LYS A 180 14.44 31.60 -13.15
C LYS A 180 13.31 30.75 -12.57
N LEU A 181 13.00 29.61 -13.19
CA LEU A 181 11.90 28.71 -12.81
C LEU A 181 12.34 27.60 -11.84
N TRP A 182 13.61 27.55 -11.45
CA TRP A 182 14.09 26.60 -10.45
C TRP A 182 14.21 27.33 -9.12
N PRO A 183 13.39 26.99 -8.13
CA PRO A 183 13.63 27.46 -6.78
C PRO A 183 15.00 26.96 -6.31
N ASP A 184 15.67 27.76 -5.48
CA ASP A 184 17.00 27.41 -4.98
C ASP A 184 16.94 26.05 -4.27
N PRO A 185 17.71 25.03 -4.72
CA PRO A 185 17.73 23.72 -4.10
C PRO A 185 18.19 23.75 -2.62
N ASN A 186 18.77 24.87 -2.16
CA ASN A 186 19.25 25.05 -0.79
C ASN A 186 18.27 25.77 0.14
N GLU A 187 17.11 26.25 -0.35
CA GLU A 187 16.14 27.00 0.44
C GLU A 187 14.74 26.35 0.50
N GLY A 188 14.03 26.51 1.61
CA GLY A 188 12.62 26.12 1.75
C GLY A 188 12.33 24.61 1.71
N GLU A 189 11.17 24.23 1.16
CA GLU A 189 10.71 22.83 1.03
C GLU A 189 11.68 21.93 0.21
N TRP A 190 12.65 22.52 -0.50
CA TRP A 190 13.66 21.83 -1.31
C TRP A 190 14.74 21.14 -0.48
N LYS A 191 15.10 21.71 0.68
CA LYS A 191 16.13 21.15 1.58
C LYS A 191 15.61 19.93 2.36
N ARG A 192 14.30 19.90 2.65
CA ARG A 192 13.60 18.80 3.35
C ARG A 192 12.15 18.71 2.87
N PRO A 193 11.86 17.89 1.83
CA PRO A 193 10.50 17.73 1.34
C PRO A 193 9.59 17.25 2.47
N GLN A 194 8.47 17.94 2.66
CA GLN A 194 7.46 17.54 3.62
C GLN A 194 6.45 16.61 2.93
N PRO A 195 5.98 15.55 3.60
CA PRO A 195 4.95 14.70 3.05
C PRO A 195 3.63 15.48 2.98
N LYS A 196 2.89 15.31 1.88
CA LYS A 196 1.60 15.97 1.65
C LYS A 196 0.52 14.91 1.41
N CYS A 197 -0.69 15.18 1.88
CA CYS A 197 -1.84 14.35 1.54
C CYS A 197 -2.25 14.66 0.10
N ILE A 198 -2.16 13.67 -0.77
CA ILE A 198 -2.63 13.76 -2.15
C ILE A 198 -3.86 12.88 -2.31
N ARG A 199 -4.91 13.40 -2.94
CA ARG A 199 -6.07 12.58 -3.29
C ARG A 199 -5.67 11.52 -4.30
N ARG A 200 -6.10 10.29 -4.07
CA ARG A 200 -5.99 9.20 -5.05
C ARG A 200 -7.04 9.50 -6.12
N LEU A 201 -6.61 10.00 -7.28
CA LEU A 201 -7.48 10.42 -8.39
C LEU A 201 -8.56 9.37 -8.64
N GLU A 202 -9.79 9.68 -8.23
CA GLU A 202 -11.01 9.05 -8.71
C GLU A 202 -12.20 9.98 -8.37
N PRO A 203 -13.25 9.94 -9.20
CA PRO A 203 -14.18 8.83 -9.06
C PRO A 203 -14.35 8.05 -10.37
N TYR A 204 -14.13 6.73 -10.37
CA TYR A 204 -14.89 5.89 -11.30
C TYR A 204 -16.27 5.71 -10.68
N GLY A 205 -17.10 6.74 -10.83
CA GLY A 205 -18.53 6.54 -10.86
C GLY A 205 -18.86 5.88 -12.19
N PHE A 206 -19.34 4.64 -12.14
CA PHE A 206 -20.20 4.10 -13.19
C PHE A 206 -21.64 4.18 -12.69
#